data_AF-A0A645DGF9-F1
#
_entry.id   AF-A0A645DGF9-F1
#
_cell.length_a   1.000
_cell.length_b   1.000
_cell.length_c   1.000
_cell.angle_alpha   90.00
_cell.angle_beta   90.00
_cell.angle_gamma   90.00
#
_symmetry.space_group_name_H-M   'P 1'
#
loop_
_entity.id
_entity.type
_entity.pdbx_description
1 polymer ?
#
loop_
_entity_poly.entity_id
_entity_poly.type
_entity_poly.pdbx_seq_one_letter_code
_entity_poly.pdbx_strand_id
1 'polypeptide(L)' 'MERYSVSINSESKIINDPNGWSENPRYIFDLLLRVIQMSIDSVNIIAKLPKLNLDC' A
#
# COMPACT_ATOMS: atom_id res chain seq x y z
N MET A 1 3.39 -6.92 1.27
CA MET A 1 3.47 -7.14 -0.19
C MET A 1 2.69 -8.36 -0.67
N GLU A 2 2.05 -9.13 0.23
CA GLU A 2 1.36 -10.38 -0.11
C GLU A 2 0.07 -10.24 -0.93
N ARG A 3 -0.49 -9.03 -1.07
CA ARG A 3 -1.78 -8.80 -1.74
C ARG A 3 -1.69 -8.56 -3.25
N TYR A 4 -0.53 -8.13 -3.76
CA TYR A 4 -0.31 -7.81 -5.18
C TYR A 4 0.48 -8.93 -5.86
N SER A 5 -0.06 -10.15 -5.80
CA SER A 5 0.46 -11.34 -6.46
C SER A 5 -0.68 -12.13 -7.09
N VAL A 6 -0.39 -12.78 -8.22
CA VAL A 6 -1.35 -13.71 -8.82
C VAL A 6 -1.46 -14.92 -7.90
N SER A 7 -2.67 -15.22 -7.43
CA SER A 7 -2.94 -16.34 -6.53
C SER A 7 -4.20 -17.08 -6.96
N ILE A 8 -4.29 -18.35 -6.57
CA ILE A 8 -5.45 -19.20 -6.87
C ILE A 8 -5.98 -19.73 -5.54
N ASN A 9 -7.26 -19.49 -5.27
CA ASN A 9 -7.88 -20.07 -4.08
C ASN A 9 -8.04 -21.59 -4.28
N SER A 10 -7.49 -22.39 -3.37
CA SER A 10 -7.48 -23.85 -3.49
C SER A 10 -8.86 -24.50 -3.42
N GLU A 11 -9.79 -23.90 -2.67
CA GLU A 11 -11.14 -24.42 -2.43
C GLU A 11 -12.08 -24.06 -3.57
N SER A 12 -12.11 -22.78 -3.97
CA SER A 12 -13.02 -22.27 -5.00
C SER A 12 -12.44 -22.30 -6.42
N LYS A 13 -11.12 -22.52 -6.55
CA LYS A 13 -10.36 -22.41 -7.81
C LYS A 13 -10.41 -21.02 -8.47
N ILE A 14 -10.87 -20.00 -7.74
CA ILE A 14 -10.95 -18.63 -8.25
C ILE A 14 -9.53 -18.04 -8.34
N ILE A 15 -9.19 -17.53 -9.51
CA ILE A 15 -7.94 -16.80 -9.77
C ILE A 15 -8.12 -15.37 -9.26
N ASN A 16 -7.22 -14.95 -8.39
CA ASN A 16 -7.07 -13.57 -7.96
C ASN A 16 -5.87 -12.96 -8.68
N ASP A 17 -6.14 -12.24 -9.76
CA ASP A 17 -5.13 -11.52 -10.54
C ASP A 17 -5.24 -10.00 -10.27
N PRO A 18 -4.25 -9.40 -9.58
CA PRO A 18 -4.26 -7.96 -9.29
C PRO A 18 -4.13 -7.08 -10.55
N ASN A 19 -3.67 -7.62 -11.68
CA ASN A 19 -3.57 -6.86 -12.94
C ASN A 19 -4.93 -6.55 -13.55
N GLY A 20 -6.00 -7.26 -13.15
CA GLY A 20 -7.36 -7.02 -13.63
C GLY A 20 -8.05 -5.78 -13.03
N TRP A 21 -7.44 -5.11 -12.05
CA TRP A 21 -8.06 -3.99 -11.32
C TRP A 21 -7.96 -2.64 -12.04
N SER A 22 -7.08 -2.52 -13.04
CA SER A 22 -6.89 -1.28 -13.79
C SER A 22 -6.51 -1.59 -15.22
N GLU A 23 -7.01 -0.78 -16.16
CA GLU A 23 -6.58 -0.82 -17.56
C GLU A 23 -5.15 -0.28 -17.75
N ASN A 24 -4.61 0.43 -16.75
CA ASN A 24 -3.24 0.92 -16.79
C ASN A 24 -2.25 -0.18 -16.35
N PRO A 25 -1.37 -0.67 -17.24
CA PRO A 25 -0.42 -1.73 -16.90
C PRO A 25 0.62 -1.31 -15.85
N ARG A 26 0.82 0.00 -15.64
CA ARG A 26 1.74 0.52 -14.62
C ARG A 26 1.11 0.72 -13.25
N TYR A 27 -0.19 0.45 -13.09
CA TYR A 27 -0.93 0.75 -11.86
C TYR A 27 -0.25 0.23 -10.59
N ILE A 28 0.09 -1.06 -10.54
CA ILE A 28 0.71 -1.69 -9.36
C ILE A 28 2.09 -1.10 -9.08
N PHE A 29 2.87 -0.84 -10.14
CA PHE A 29 4.21 -0.26 -10.02
C PHE A 29 4.15 1.18 -9.50
N ASP A 30 3.30 2.02 -10.08
CA ASP A 30 3.15 3.41 -9.68
C ASP A 30 2.55 3.50 -8.26
N LEU A 31 1.64 2.57 -7.89
CA LEU A 31 1.13 2.46 -6.52
C LEU A 31 2.25 2.16 -5.53
N LEU A 32 3.13 1.19 -5.83
CA LEU A 32 4.26 0.85 -4.97
C LEU A 32 5.17 2.07 -4.75
N LEU A 33 5.50 2.80 -5.82
CA LEU A 33 6.30 4.03 -5.73
C LEU A 33 5.63 5.08 -4.85
N ARG A 34 4.31 5.29 -5.00
CA ARG A 34 3.53 6.22 -4.18
C ARG A 34 3.52 5.82 -2.71
N VAL A 35 3.38 4.53 -2.40
CA VAL A 35 3.40 4.02 -1.02
C VAL A 35 4.77 4.29 -0.37
N ILE A 36 5.87 4.02 -1.09
CA ILE A 36 7.22 4.30 -0.58
C ILE A 36 7.38 5.79 -0.28
N GLN A 37 6.98 6.67 -1.21
CA GLN A 37 7.04 8.11 -1.01
C GLN A 37 6.18 8.55 0.19
N MET A 38 4.93 8.08 0.26
CA MET A 38 4.01 8.36 1.36
C MET A 38 4.54 7.87 2.71
N SER A 39 5.25 6.73 2.76
CA SER A 39 5.89 6.23 3.98
C SER A 39 7.00 7.16 4.48
N ILE A 40 7.79 7.76 3.58
CA ILE A 40 8.82 8.74 3.96
C ILE A 40 8.15 10.04 4.44
N ASP A 41 7.14 10.50 3.70
CA ASP A 41 6.43 11.73 4.02
C ASP A 41 5.68 11.64 5.36
N SER A 42 5.09 10.49 5.67
CA SER A 42 4.41 10.27 6.95
C SER A 42 5.37 10.37 8.13
N VAL A 43 6.57 9.78 8.03
CA VAL A 43 7.63 9.91 9.05
C VAL A 43 8.05 11.37 9.21
N ASN A 44 8.22 12.09 8.10
CA ASN A 44 8.57 13.52 8.13
C ASN A 44 7.49 14.38 8.82
N ILE A 45 6.21 14.06 8.62
CA ILE A 45 5.10 14.74 9.30
C ILE A 45 5.11 14.42 10.79
N ILE A 46 5.24 13.14 11.16
CA ILE A 46 5.28 12.70 12.56
C ILE A 46 6.44 13.38 13.31
N ALA A 47 7.61 13.50 12.67
CA ALA A 47 8.77 14.16 13.24
C ALA A 47 8.57 15.66 13.50
N LYS A 48 7.62 16.31 12.81
CA LYS A 48 7.29 17.73 12.98
C LYS A 48 6.17 17.97 13.99
N LEU A 49 5.52 16.93 14.50
CA LEU A 49 4.45 17.09 15.47
C LEU A 49 5.02 17.68 16.79
N PRO A 50 4.29 18.59 17.44
CA PRO A 50 4.68 19.10 18.74
C PRO A 50 4.70 17.95 19.77
N LYS A 51 5.49 18.13 20.84
CA LYS A 51 5.46 17.19 21.97
C LYS A 51 4.04 17.14 22.53
N LEU A 52 3.58 15.93 22.82
CA LEU A 52 2.30 15.71 23.47
C LEU A 52 2.40 16.20 24.91
N ASN A 53 1.72 17.30 25.22
CA ASN A 53 1.54 17.75 26.60
C ASN A 53 0.30 17.04 27.16
N LEU A 54 0.54 16.12 28.09
CA LEU A 54 -0.50 15.51 28.91
C LEU A 54 -0.43 16.22 30.26
N ASP A 55 -1.13 17.33 30.39
CA ASP A 55 -1.29 17.97 31.69
C ASP A 55 -2.32 17.13 32.49
N CYS A 56 -1.87 16.54 33.59
CA CYS A 56 -2.69 15.85 34.59
C CYS A 56 -2.82 16.70 35.85
#